data_AF-A0A4Q4W8S0-F1
#
_entry.id   AF-A0A4Q4W8S0-F1
#
_cell.length_a   1.000
_cell.length_b   1.000
_cell.length_c   1.000
_cell.angle_alpha   90.00
_cell.angle_beta   90.00
_cell.angle_gamma   90.00
#
_symmetry.space_group_name_H-M   'P 1'
#
loop_
_entity.id
_entity.type
_entity.pdbx_description
1 polymer ?
#
loop_
_entity_poly.entity_id
_entity_poly.type
_entity_poly.pdbx_seq_one_letter_code
_entity_poly.pdbx_strand_id
1 'polypeptide(L)'
;MEAWDSFPEHAFMPLDQISKVVLILADGEELVDAKGVKIHREEATGQTVVANGKNFYVVRAPDYCDELMEAVTEGTRAEKQAGFIYKKV
;
A
#
# COMPACT_ATOMS: atom_id res chain seq x y z
N MET A 1 13.19 30.65 -1.21
CA MET A 1 12.44 30.01 -0.11
C MET A 1 11.02 30.55 -0.02
N GLU A 2 10.79 31.83 -0.32
CA GLU A 2 9.48 32.53 -0.29
C GLU A 2 8.31 31.82 -0.98
N ALA A 3 8.55 31.02 -2.02
CA ALA A 3 7.48 30.31 -2.71
C ALA A 3 6.74 29.31 -1.78
N TRP A 4 7.45 28.66 -0.85
CA TRP A 4 6.84 27.70 0.08
C TRP A 4 6.06 28.38 1.19
N ASP A 5 6.44 29.60 1.58
CA ASP A 5 5.74 30.39 2.61
C ASP A 5 4.35 30.84 2.15
N SER A 6 4.08 30.82 0.84
CA SER A 6 2.75 31.09 0.27
C SER A 6 1.79 29.90 0.33
N PHE A 7 2.29 28.69 0.61
CA PHE A 7 1.44 27.51 0.71
C PHE A 7 0.76 27.44 2.07
N PRO A 8 -0.51 27.01 2.14
CA PRO A 8 -1.19 26.85 3.42
C PRO A 8 -0.45 25.83 4.30
N GLU A 9 -0.17 26.14 5.56
CA GLU A 9 0.56 25.23 6.46
C GLU A 9 -0.09 23.85 6.56
N HIS A 10 -1.42 23.80 6.52
CA HIS A 10 -2.19 22.56 6.57
C HIS A 10 -2.09 21.69 5.31
N ALA A 11 -1.51 22.23 4.21
CA ALA A 11 -1.26 21.47 2.99
C ALA A 11 0.03 20.63 3.07
N PHE A 12 0.90 20.91 4.04
CA PHE A 12 2.09 20.12 4.27
C PHE A 12 1.76 18.85 5.07
N MET A 13 2.33 17.74 4.64
CA MET A 13 2.23 16.49 5.37
C MET A 13 3.15 16.53 6.61
N PRO A 14 2.63 16.25 7.81
CA PRO A 14 3.46 16.11 9.00
C PRO A 14 4.46 14.96 8.85
N LEU A 15 5.72 15.18 9.26
CA LEU A 15 6.78 14.16 9.13
C LEU A 15 6.50 12.91 9.97
N ASP A 16 5.87 13.07 11.13
CA ASP A 16 5.47 11.96 12.00
C ASP A 16 4.43 11.05 11.35
N GLN A 17 3.56 11.59 10.48
CA GLN A 17 2.62 10.80 9.70
C GLN A 17 3.35 9.84 8.73
N ILE A 18 4.45 10.28 8.12
CA ILE A 18 5.25 9.44 7.22
C ILE A 18 5.82 8.26 8.00
N SER A 19 6.48 8.53 9.13
CA SER A 19 7.07 7.49 9.99
C SER A 19 6.01 6.50 10.48
N LYS A 20 4.82 7.00 10.87
CA LYS A 20 3.71 6.15 11.31
C LYS A 20 3.28 5.18 10.21
N VAL A 21 3.08 5.66 8.98
CA VAL A 21 2.68 4.80 7.85
C VAL A 21 3.76 3.77 7.53
N VAL A 22 5.03 4.17 7.55
CA VAL A 22 6.16 3.25 7.31
C VAL A 22 6.22 2.15 8.38
N LEU A 23 6.04 2.49 9.65
CA LEU A 23 6.06 1.51 10.75
C LEU A 23 4.91 0.50 10.64
N ILE A 24 3.69 0.95 10.36
CA ILE A 24 2.54 0.06 10.12
C ILE A 24 2.87 -0.99 9.04
N LEU A 25 3.51 -0.55 7.94
CA LEU A 25 3.92 -1.43 6.85
C LEU A 25 5.07 -2.37 7.24
N ALA A 26 6.07 -1.87 7.98
CA ALA A 26 7.24 -2.65 8.38
C ALA A 26 6.91 -3.73 9.43
N ASP A 27 6.06 -3.40 10.39
CA ASP A 27 5.63 -4.31 11.45
C ASP A 27 4.59 -5.32 10.95
N GLY A 28 4.01 -5.08 9.77
CA GLY A 28 3.01 -5.94 9.15
C GLY A 28 1.70 -5.93 9.93
N GLU A 29 1.30 -4.76 10.45
CA GLU A 29 0.02 -4.60 11.14
C GLU A 29 -1.16 -4.59 10.15
N GLU A 30 -2.38 -4.78 10.65
CA GLU A 30 -3.59 -4.59 9.84
C GLU A 30 -3.69 -3.11 9.43
N LEU A 31 -3.82 -2.86 8.12
CA LEU A 31 -3.96 -1.53 7.58
C LEU A 31 -5.44 -1.17 7.53
N VAL A 32 -5.84 -0.10 8.22
CA VAL A 32 -7.16 0.51 8.08
C VAL A 32 -6.99 1.95 7.62
N ASP A 33 -7.34 2.23 6.38
CA ASP A 33 -7.15 3.55 5.79
C ASP A 33 -8.22 4.56 6.25
N ALA A 34 -8.04 5.83 5.88
CA ALA A 34 -8.97 6.90 6.28
C ALA A 34 -10.38 6.79 5.67
N LYS A 35 -10.61 5.87 4.72
CA LYS A 35 -11.92 5.52 4.15
C LYS A 35 -12.49 4.22 4.77
N GLY A 36 -11.79 3.61 5.71
CA GLY A 36 -12.17 2.35 6.34
C GLY A 36 -11.83 1.11 5.50
N VAL A 37 -11.03 1.25 4.44
CA VAL A 37 -10.52 0.09 3.68
C VAL A 37 -9.56 -0.67 4.57
N LYS A 38 -9.84 -1.95 4.77
CA LYS A 38 -9.00 -2.87 5.52
C LYS A 38 -8.18 -3.72 4.58
N ILE A 39 -6.88 -3.83 4.85
CA ILE A 39 -5.98 -4.78 4.19
C ILE A 39 -5.34 -5.64 5.28
N HIS A 40 -5.54 -6.95 5.18
CA HIS A 40 -4.92 -7.89 6.10
C HIS A 40 -3.42 -8.01 5.80
N ARG A 41 -2.65 -8.39 6.81
CA ARG A 41 -1.18 -8.49 6.72
C ARG A 41 -0.73 -9.33 5.54
N GLU A 42 -1.43 -10.44 5.28
CA GLU A 42 -1.15 -11.40 4.23
C GLU A 42 -1.37 -10.79 2.82
N GLU A 43 -2.19 -9.74 2.72
CA GLU A 43 -2.57 -9.06 1.49
C GLU A 43 -1.83 -7.72 1.30
N ALA A 44 -1.05 -7.29 2.29
CA ALA A 44 -0.36 -6.00 2.30
C ALA A 44 0.79 -5.91 1.29
N THR A 45 1.35 -7.06 0.89
CA THR A 45 2.44 -7.10 -0.09
C THR A 45 1.93 -6.70 -1.47
N GLY A 46 2.66 -5.81 -2.16
CA GLY A 46 2.28 -5.31 -3.49
C GLY A 46 1.23 -4.20 -3.48
N GLN A 47 0.72 -3.82 -2.31
CA GLN A 47 -0.19 -2.68 -2.18
C GLN A 47 0.57 -1.36 -2.27
N THR A 48 -0.12 -0.34 -2.77
CA THR A 48 0.36 1.05 -2.76
C THR A 48 -0.36 1.82 -1.67
N VAL A 49 0.39 2.54 -0.84
CA VAL A 49 -0.16 3.45 0.17
C VAL A 49 0.22 4.88 -0.16
N VAL A 50 -0.76 5.78 -0.11
CA VAL A 50 -0.57 7.22 -0.27
C VAL A 50 -0.78 7.90 1.07
N ALA A 51 0.27 8.48 1.63
CA ALA A 51 0.18 9.37 2.77
C ALA A 51 -0.13 10.80 2.28
N ASN A 52 -1.15 11.44 2.85
CA ASN A 52 -1.56 12.80 2.47
C ASN A 52 -2.11 13.55 3.69
N GLY A 53 -1.49 14.68 4.02
CA GLY A 53 -1.81 15.43 5.24
C GLY A 53 -1.73 14.53 6.46
N LYS A 54 -2.83 14.39 7.21
CA LYS A 54 -2.93 13.52 8.40
C LYS A 54 -3.51 12.13 8.13
N ASN A 55 -3.75 11.81 6.86
CA ASN A 55 -4.41 10.59 6.45
C ASN A 55 -3.45 9.70 5.64
N PHE A 56 -3.84 8.45 5.46
CA PHE A 56 -3.30 7.60 4.42
C PHE A 56 -4.44 6.82 3.75
N TYR A 57 -4.17 6.38 2.53
CA TYR A 57 -5.12 5.69 1.67
C TYR A 57 -4.45 4.49 1.04
N VAL A 58 -5.15 3.36 1.01
CA VAL A 58 -4.74 2.22 0.19
C VAL A 58 -5.23 2.46 -1.22
N VAL A 59 -4.31 2.39 -2.17
CA VAL A 59 -4.62 2.42 -3.60
C VAL A 59 -4.77 0.98 -4.06
N ARG A 60 -6.01 0.59 -4.35
CA ARG A 60 -6.28 -0.72 -4.94
C ARG A 60 -5.64 -0.80 -6.32
N ALA A 61 -5.12 -1.98 -6.65
CA ALA A 61 -4.74 -2.28 -8.02
C ALA A 61 -5.93 -2.03 -8.95
N PRO A 62 -5.69 -1.49 -10.16
CA PRO A 62 -6.74 -1.37 -11.16
C PRO A 62 -7.27 -2.75 -11.54
N ASP A 63 -8.51 -2.79 -12.03
CA ASP A 63 -9.09 -4.00 -12.58
C ASP A 63 -8.25 -4.51 -13.76
N TYR A 64 -8.26 -5.83 -13.97
CA TYR A 64 -7.64 -6.44 -15.14
C TYR A 64 -8.34 -5.96 -16.42
N CYS A 65 -7.57 -5.78 -17.49
CA CYS A 65 -8.13 -5.30 -18.76
C CYS A 65 -8.97 -6.35 -19.49
N ASP A 66 -8.72 -7.64 -19.24
CA ASP A 66 -9.51 -8.78 -19.71
C ASP A 66 -9.30 -10.02 -18.83
N GLU A 67 -10.09 -11.06 -19.09
CA GLU A 67 -10.04 -12.35 -18.36
C GLU A 67 -8.71 -13.09 -18.57
N LEU A 68 -8.04 -12.90 -19.72
CA LEU A 68 -6.76 -13.56 -19.99
C LEU A 68 -5.66 -12.98 -19.11
N MET A 69 -5.62 -11.65 -18.96
CA MET A 69 -4.68 -10.96 -18.10
C MET A 69 -4.92 -11.26 -16.62
N GLU A 70 -6.19 -11.39 -16.21
CA GLU A 70 -6.54 -11.91 -14.89
C GLU A 70 -5.95 -13.31 -14.69
N ALA A 71 -6.25 -14.25 -15.60
CA ALA A 71 -5.78 -15.64 -15.48
C ALA A 71 -4.25 -15.75 -15.43
N VAL A 72 -3.54 -15.00 -16.27
CA VAL A 72 -2.07 -14.98 -16.30
C VAL A 72 -1.50 -14.42 -14.99
N THR A 73 -2.01 -13.28 -14.52
CA THR A 73 -1.51 -12.64 -13.30
C THR A 73 -1.82 -13.48 -12.07
N GLU A 74 -3.02 -14.06 -12.01
CA GLU A 74 -3.41 -14.96 -10.94
C GLU A 74 -2.56 -16.23 -10.91
N GLY A 75 -2.14 -16.74 -12.06
CA GLY A 75 -1.24 -17.89 -12.17
C GLY A 75 0.20 -17.62 -11.74
N THR A 76 0.65 -16.36 -11.76
CA THR A 76 1.99 -15.96 -11.33
C THR A 76 2.08 -15.54 -9.86
N ARG A 77 0.99 -15.61 -9.09
CA ARG A 77 1.07 -15.38 -7.64
C ARG A 77 2.00 -16.39 -6.96
N ALA A 78 2.79 -15.92 -5.98
CA ALA A 78 3.84 -16.70 -5.35
C ALA A 78 3.34 -18.04 -4.77
N GLU A 79 2.12 -18.07 -4.24
CA GLU A 79 1.48 -19.27 -3.67
C GLU A 79 1.18 -20.34 -4.72
N LYS A 80 1.02 -19.95 -5.99
CA LYS A 80 0.73 -20.85 -7.12
C LYS A 80 2.00 -21.25 -7.89
N GLN A 81 3.14 -20.63 -7.60
CA GLN A 81 4.41 -20.96 -8.24
C GLN A 81 5.12 -22.10 -7.50
N ALA A 82 5.19 -23.28 -8.13
CA ALA A 82 5.83 -24.47 -7.57
C ALA A 82 7.32 -24.26 -7.15
N GLY A 83 8.01 -23.29 -7.75
CA GLY A 83 9.40 -22.95 -7.44
C GLY A 83 9.61 -22.15 -6.14
N PHE A 84 8.59 -21.43 -5.65
CA PHE A 84 8.68 -20.63 -4.42
C PHE A 84 8.31 -21.41 -3.15
N ILE A 85 7.69 -22.58 -3.29
CA ILE A 85 7.30 -23.45 -2.16
C ILE A 85 8.53 -24.09 -1.47
N TYR A 86 9.72 -24.05 -2.09
CA TYR A 86 10.95 -24.60 -1.52
C TYR A 86 11.78 -23.57 -0.73
N LYS A 87 11.30 -23.17 0.46
CA LYS A 87 12.07 -22.96 1.71
C LYS A 87 11.21 -22.16 2.71
N LYS A 88 10.36 -22.88 3.43
CA LYS A 88 10.04 -22.52 4.82
C LYS A 88 11.02 -23.33 5.69
N VAL A 89 12.16 -22.73 6.02
CA VAL A 89 13.06 -23.18 7.10
C VAL A 89 12.89 -22.20 8.24
#